data_AF-A0A5B9WCK9-F1
#
_entry.id   AF-A0A5B9WCK9-F1
#
_cell.length_a   1.000
_cell.length_b   1.000
_cell.length_c   1.000
_cell.angle_alpha   90.00
_cell.angle_beta   90.00
_cell.angle_gamma   90.00
#
_symmetry.space_group_name_H-M   'P 1'
#
loop_
_entity.id
_entity.type
_entity.pdbx_description
1 polymer ?
#
loop_
_entity_poly.entity_id
_entity_poly.type
_entity_poly.pdbx_seq_one_letter_code
_entity_poly.pdbx_strand_id
1 'polypeptide(L)'
;MRRMRSWIAAGLLGAAACAGLALLAARDRGRPAGGADAYGRGDWAGAATGAREALKRRPADRDALRLLARASARLGKDDAAEAIYRRLGASAMQPEDLFLLGRGLLARGQPGPGLAALGAALDADPDHAESLHARALHRLRARSLLPAEDDARRLSGRPGWGPRARLLLGRIRRELLDPAGAATFLDDAIKDGPAIAASGADLREIRLLLATSLIEAARPAEAREVLRAALAAGPDPRASWLLSRACLLAGEAGEAGAALDDSGEGRDGADPLRSQPSPYAGASRCEPCHAAKFRSQQQSRHARTFLSGPGLAEVPWPSGIVEDGDAAGVSHVFRKGDGRVSVATRVQGRSFAAVLAYGLGSNHQGRTFVGRDASGGARELRISEYPNAPAWARTSEHPARPPDDAGYLGRPLGEESLRRCLDCHATNFRAALEPAGRPEAGDHGIGCERCHGPGAIHVRSAELHFADLAIARPSLAPADRVVALCADCHRAPDASSRPAEGFIRFQAPTLVRSRCYAESGTMSCVTCHDPHRDASRKASDYEAICLRCHPGSQPREAAPATVATPPGRERTWAPCPTRATRGCLDCHMPRIAEAVPRTVFTDHHIRVRRDEGPR
;
A
#
# COMPACT_ATOMS: atom_id res chain seq x y z
N MET A 1 -11.86 -99.61 -7.05
CA MET A 1 -11.25 -98.35 -6.55
C MET A 1 -10.23 -97.76 -7.55
N ARG A 2 -10.63 -97.46 -8.80
CA ARG A 2 -9.71 -96.81 -9.79
C ARG A 2 -10.36 -95.79 -10.73
N ARG A 3 -11.65 -95.45 -10.55
CA ARG A 3 -12.39 -94.47 -11.38
C ARG A 3 -12.83 -93.20 -10.65
N MET A 4 -12.45 -93.01 -9.38
CA MET A 4 -12.85 -91.85 -8.56
C MET A 4 -11.70 -90.86 -8.30
N ARG A 5 -10.51 -91.11 -8.87
CA ARG A 5 -9.33 -90.22 -8.74
C ARG A 5 -9.16 -89.24 -9.91
N SER A 6 -9.92 -89.39 -11.00
CA SER A 6 -9.77 -88.58 -12.21
C SER A 6 -10.59 -87.27 -12.18
N TRP A 7 -11.61 -87.17 -11.32
CA TRP A 7 -12.49 -86.00 -11.24
C TRP A 7 -12.02 -84.93 -10.26
N ILE A 8 -11.18 -85.29 -9.29
CA ILE A 8 -10.62 -84.32 -8.31
C ILE A 8 -9.44 -83.55 -8.93
N ALA A 9 -8.67 -84.16 -9.85
CA ALA A 9 -7.58 -83.48 -10.54
C ALA A 9 -8.07 -82.44 -11.58
N ALA A 10 -9.22 -82.68 -12.22
CA ALA A 10 -9.81 -81.72 -13.17
C ALA A 10 -10.48 -80.51 -12.47
N GLY A 11 -11.06 -80.71 -11.28
CA GLY A 11 -11.65 -79.62 -10.49
C GLY A 11 -10.61 -78.67 -9.87
N LEU A 12 -9.45 -79.18 -9.47
CA LEU A 12 -8.37 -78.37 -8.87
C LEU A 12 -7.60 -77.54 -9.90
N LEU A 13 -7.45 -78.01 -11.14
CA LEU A 13 -6.85 -77.23 -12.23
C LEU A 13 -7.78 -76.14 -12.77
N GLY A 14 -9.10 -76.38 -12.80
CA GLY A 14 -10.10 -75.36 -13.15
C GLY A 14 -10.25 -74.26 -12.10
N ALA A 15 -10.22 -74.61 -10.81
CA ALA A 15 -10.29 -73.62 -9.72
C ALA A 15 -9.01 -72.78 -9.61
N ALA A 16 -7.82 -73.34 -9.87
CA ALA A 16 -6.57 -72.59 -9.91
C ALA A 16 -6.47 -71.69 -11.15
N ALA A 17 -7.03 -72.10 -12.30
CA ALA A 17 -7.10 -71.26 -13.51
C ALA A 17 -8.11 -70.12 -13.35
N CYS A 18 -9.27 -70.35 -12.73
CA CYS A 18 -10.25 -69.29 -12.44
C CYS A 18 -9.82 -68.38 -11.28
N ALA A 19 -9.13 -68.89 -10.25
CA ALA A 19 -8.53 -68.05 -9.21
C ALA A 19 -7.32 -67.28 -9.74
N GLY A 20 -6.51 -67.86 -10.64
CA GLY A 20 -5.40 -67.20 -11.32
C GLY A 20 -5.86 -66.12 -12.31
N LEU A 21 -6.93 -66.37 -13.07
CA LEU A 21 -7.56 -65.37 -13.95
C LEU A 21 -8.38 -64.35 -13.17
N ALA A 22 -8.96 -64.69 -12.01
CA ALA A 22 -9.58 -63.72 -11.12
C ALA A 22 -8.55 -62.91 -10.32
N LEU A 23 -7.37 -63.44 -10.01
CA LEU A 23 -6.24 -62.70 -9.43
C LEU A 23 -5.50 -61.87 -10.48
N LEU A 24 -5.46 -62.30 -11.75
CA LEU A 24 -4.97 -61.48 -12.86
C LEU A 24 -6.00 -60.43 -13.29
N ALA A 25 -7.30 -60.72 -13.27
CA ALA A 25 -8.38 -59.76 -13.54
C ALA A 25 -8.73 -58.87 -12.34
N ALA A 26 -8.40 -59.26 -11.11
CA ALA A 26 -8.45 -58.39 -9.92
C ALA A 26 -7.16 -57.58 -9.76
N ARG A 27 -6.03 -58.04 -10.32
CA ARG A 27 -4.81 -57.23 -10.47
C ARG A 27 -4.88 -56.25 -11.64
N ASP A 28 -5.80 -56.47 -12.58
CA ASP A 28 -6.10 -55.55 -13.69
C ASP A 28 -7.30 -54.62 -13.42
N ARG A 29 -7.80 -54.63 -12.17
CA ARG A 29 -8.79 -53.68 -11.65
C ARG A 29 -8.20 -52.92 -10.46
N GLY A 30 -7.17 -52.10 -10.67
CA GLY A 30 -6.61 -51.35 -9.53
C GLY A 30 -5.46 -50.38 -9.83
N ARG A 31 -5.80 -49.08 -9.78
CA ARG A 31 -4.94 -47.90 -9.53
C ARG A 31 -3.95 -47.46 -10.63
N PRO A 32 -3.89 -46.15 -10.97
CA PRO A 32 -2.72 -45.57 -11.64
C PRO A 32 -1.54 -45.56 -10.63
N ALA A 33 -0.84 -46.70 -10.51
CA ALA A 33 0.10 -47.04 -9.42
C ALA A 33 1.45 -46.29 -9.44
N GLY A 34 1.43 -44.99 -9.68
CA GLY A 34 2.62 -44.17 -9.48
C GLY A 34 2.32 -42.68 -9.47
N GLY A 35 1.31 -42.22 -10.21
CA GLY A 35 1.03 -40.80 -10.37
C GLY A 35 0.53 -40.12 -9.08
N ALA A 36 -0.44 -40.72 -8.40
CA ALA A 36 -0.98 -40.18 -7.14
C ALA A 36 0.05 -40.26 -6.00
N ASP A 37 0.79 -41.37 -5.91
CA ASP A 37 1.86 -41.54 -4.92
C ASP A 37 3.04 -40.59 -5.19
N ALA A 38 3.40 -40.38 -6.46
CA ALA A 38 4.38 -39.38 -6.87
C ALA A 38 3.92 -37.97 -6.46
N TYR A 39 2.64 -37.64 -6.66
CA TYR A 39 2.07 -36.38 -6.22
C TYR A 39 2.17 -36.20 -4.70
N GLY A 40 1.82 -37.23 -3.92
CA GLY A 40 1.93 -37.21 -2.46
C GLY A 40 3.37 -37.02 -1.94
N ARG A 41 4.38 -37.43 -2.71
CA ARG A 41 5.80 -37.21 -2.39
C ARG A 41 6.39 -35.91 -2.96
N GLY A 42 5.59 -35.10 -3.65
CA GLY A 42 6.05 -33.88 -4.31
C GLY A 42 6.77 -34.07 -5.65
N ASP A 43 6.75 -35.28 -6.21
CA ASP A 43 7.23 -35.54 -7.57
C ASP A 43 6.16 -35.17 -8.60
N TRP A 44 6.05 -33.87 -8.88
CA TRP A 44 5.07 -33.32 -9.80
C TRP A 44 5.29 -33.80 -11.24
N ALA A 45 6.54 -34.04 -11.64
CA ALA A 45 6.87 -34.51 -12.98
C ALA A 45 6.44 -35.96 -13.19
N GLY A 46 6.72 -36.83 -12.22
CA GLY A 46 6.23 -38.21 -12.19
C GLY A 46 4.72 -38.28 -12.11
N ALA A 47 4.08 -37.43 -11.30
CA ALA A 47 2.63 -37.32 -11.22
C ALA A 47 1.98 -36.95 -12.57
N ALA A 48 2.52 -35.93 -13.26
CA ALA A 48 2.05 -35.53 -14.58
C ALA A 48 2.24 -36.64 -15.62
N THR A 49 3.35 -37.37 -15.56
CA THR A 49 3.64 -38.49 -16.47
C THR A 49 2.66 -39.64 -16.26
N GLY A 50 2.48 -40.08 -15.02
CA GLY A 50 1.51 -41.12 -14.66
C GLY A 50 0.06 -40.75 -15.03
N ALA A 51 -0.31 -39.48 -14.85
CA ALA A 51 -1.62 -38.98 -15.24
C ALA A 51 -1.85 -39.02 -16.76
N ARG A 52 -0.86 -38.63 -17.58
CA ARG A 52 -0.95 -38.73 -19.05
C ARG A 52 -1.11 -40.17 -19.52
N GLU A 53 -0.38 -41.12 -18.93
CA GLU A 53 -0.51 -42.55 -19.27
C GLU A 53 -1.89 -43.10 -18.92
N ALA A 54 -2.48 -42.68 -17.79
CA ALA A 54 -3.86 -43.03 -17.45
C ALA A 54 -4.86 -42.46 -18.49
N LEU A 55 -4.66 -41.22 -18.94
CA LEU A 55 -5.52 -40.58 -19.93
C LEU A 55 -5.41 -41.17 -21.34
N LYS A 56 -4.25 -41.72 -21.72
CA LYS A 56 -4.12 -42.48 -22.98
C LYS A 56 -5.05 -43.69 -23.02
N ARG A 57 -5.22 -44.37 -21.89
CA ARG A 57 -6.12 -45.52 -21.75
C ARG A 57 -7.58 -45.10 -21.56
N ARG A 58 -7.81 -44.00 -20.84
CA ARG A 58 -9.15 -43.50 -20.48
C ARG A 58 -9.21 -41.97 -20.64
N PRO A 59 -9.49 -41.45 -21.85
CA PRO A 59 -9.41 -40.01 -22.12
C PRO A 59 -10.38 -39.13 -21.31
N ALA A 60 -11.47 -39.71 -20.79
CA ALA A 60 -12.49 -39.04 -19.99
C ALA A 60 -12.34 -39.27 -18.47
N ASP A 61 -11.24 -39.88 -18.03
CA ASP A 61 -10.97 -40.14 -16.60
C ASP A 61 -10.75 -38.82 -15.84
N ARG A 62 -11.75 -38.44 -15.03
CA ARG A 62 -11.77 -37.17 -14.30
C ARG A 62 -10.65 -37.07 -13.26
N ASP A 63 -10.28 -38.17 -12.61
CA ASP A 63 -9.25 -38.17 -11.58
C ASP A 63 -7.86 -38.04 -12.22
N ALA A 64 -7.65 -38.68 -13.37
CA ALA A 64 -6.42 -38.51 -14.14
C ALA A 64 -6.31 -37.09 -14.72
N LEU A 65 -7.41 -36.48 -15.19
CA LEU A 65 -7.43 -35.07 -15.60
C LEU A 65 -7.09 -34.14 -14.44
N ARG A 66 -7.69 -34.35 -13.26
CA ARG A 66 -7.41 -33.55 -12.06
C ARG A 66 -5.95 -33.66 -11.63
N LEU A 67 -5.43 -34.88 -11.55
CA LEU A 67 -4.02 -35.13 -11.20
C LEU A 67 -3.08 -34.43 -12.20
N LEU A 68 -3.37 -34.50 -13.50
CA LEU A 68 -2.57 -33.82 -14.53
C LEU A 68 -2.64 -32.29 -14.38
N ALA A 69 -3.82 -31.72 -14.12
CA ALA A 69 -4.00 -30.29 -13.91
C ALA A 69 -3.20 -29.82 -12.69
N ARG A 70 -3.36 -30.51 -11.55
CA ARG A 70 -2.64 -30.21 -10.31
C ARG A 70 -1.12 -30.28 -10.51
N ALA A 71 -0.63 -31.36 -11.08
CA ALA A 71 0.80 -31.55 -11.34
C ALA A 71 1.34 -30.48 -12.30
N SER A 72 0.58 -30.13 -13.35
CA SER A 72 0.96 -29.07 -14.29
C SER A 72 1.05 -27.72 -13.59
N ALA A 73 0.07 -27.36 -12.75
CA ALA A 73 0.10 -26.11 -11.98
C ALA A 73 1.28 -26.08 -10.98
N ARG A 74 1.56 -27.19 -10.28
CA ARG A 74 2.73 -27.30 -9.36
C ARG A 74 4.07 -27.17 -10.10
N LEU A 75 4.12 -27.51 -11.38
CA LEU A 75 5.27 -27.30 -12.28
C LEU A 75 5.32 -25.90 -12.92
N GLY A 76 4.42 -24.98 -12.56
CA GLY A 76 4.34 -23.64 -13.13
C GLY A 76 3.75 -23.57 -14.55
N LYS A 77 3.10 -24.64 -15.02
CA LYS A 77 2.44 -24.72 -16.33
C LYS A 77 0.97 -24.30 -16.21
N ASP A 78 0.76 -23.06 -15.77
CA ASP A 78 -0.56 -22.57 -15.35
C ASP A 78 -1.59 -22.51 -16.49
N ASP A 79 -1.19 -22.12 -17.71
CA ASP A 79 -2.09 -22.10 -18.87
C ASP A 79 -2.61 -23.50 -19.22
N ALA A 80 -1.73 -24.50 -19.17
CA ALA A 80 -2.09 -25.89 -19.42
C ALA A 80 -3.00 -26.44 -18.32
N ALA A 81 -2.70 -26.12 -17.06
CA ALA A 81 -3.54 -26.51 -15.93
C ALA A 81 -4.94 -25.90 -16.03
N GLU A 82 -5.04 -24.60 -16.35
CA GLU A 82 -6.33 -23.90 -16.52
C GLU A 82 -7.17 -24.55 -17.64
N ALA A 83 -6.56 -24.86 -18.78
CA ALA A 83 -7.27 -25.52 -19.88
C ALA A 83 -7.87 -26.87 -19.45
N ILE A 84 -7.16 -27.61 -18.59
CA ILE A 84 -7.65 -28.89 -18.04
C ILE A 84 -8.76 -28.65 -16.99
N TYR A 85 -8.60 -27.65 -16.10
CA TYR A 85 -9.64 -27.29 -15.14
C TYR A 85 -10.94 -26.86 -15.82
N ARG A 86 -10.86 -26.13 -16.94
CA ARG A 86 -12.03 -25.76 -17.75
C ARG A 86 -12.77 -26.98 -18.30
N ARG A 87 -12.03 -28.03 -18.71
CA ARG A 87 -12.59 -29.32 -19.15
C ARG A 87 -13.21 -30.11 -18.00
N LEU A 88 -12.63 -30.03 -16.80
CA LEU A 88 -13.19 -30.66 -15.60
C LEU A 88 -14.51 -30.01 -15.17
N GLY A 89 -14.64 -28.70 -15.35
CA GLY A 89 -15.80 -27.91 -14.96
C GLY A 89 -15.75 -27.48 -13.49
N ALA A 90 -16.22 -26.26 -13.20
CA ALA A 90 -16.11 -25.63 -11.89
C ALA A 90 -16.79 -26.42 -10.75
N SER A 91 -17.94 -27.04 -11.03
CA SER A 91 -18.70 -27.81 -10.04
C SER A 91 -17.99 -29.06 -9.52
N ALA A 92 -16.91 -29.49 -10.16
CA ALA A 92 -16.15 -30.69 -9.78
C ALA A 92 -14.74 -30.39 -9.28
N MET A 93 -14.39 -29.11 -9.17
CA MET A 93 -13.12 -28.68 -8.60
C MET A 93 -13.17 -28.77 -7.08
N GLN A 94 -12.12 -29.32 -6.49
CA GLN A 94 -11.89 -29.38 -5.05
C GLN A 94 -11.13 -28.12 -4.56
N PRO A 95 -11.02 -27.87 -3.25
CA PRO A 95 -10.30 -26.71 -2.72
C PRO A 95 -8.87 -26.53 -3.28
N GLU A 96 -8.10 -27.62 -3.41
CA GLU A 96 -6.75 -27.56 -4.00
C GLU A 96 -6.77 -27.18 -5.49
N ASP A 97 -7.78 -27.63 -6.24
CA ASP A 97 -7.92 -27.30 -7.67
C ASP A 97 -8.17 -25.80 -7.84
N LEU A 98 -9.09 -25.28 -7.03
CA LEU A 98 -9.47 -23.87 -6.99
C LEU A 98 -8.30 -22.99 -6.52
N PHE A 99 -7.55 -23.46 -5.52
CA PHE A 99 -6.30 -22.83 -5.08
C PHE A 99 -5.29 -22.70 -6.22
N LEU A 100 -4.97 -23.81 -6.89
CA LEU A 100 -3.95 -23.84 -7.94
C LEU A 100 -4.36 -22.99 -9.15
N LEU A 101 -5.64 -23.03 -9.52
CA LEU A 101 -6.22 -22.14 -10.53
C LEU A 101 -6.07 -20.66 -10.13
N GLY A 102 -6.50 -20.32 -8.91
CA GLY A 102 -6.43 -18.97 -8.38
C GLY A 102 -5.00 -18.44 -8.35
N ARG A 103 -4.05 -19.23 -7.84
CA ARG A 103 -2.62 -18.88 -7.80
C ARG A 103 -2.07 -18.61 -9.21
N GLY A 104 -2.37 -19.46 -10.19
CA GLY A 104 -1.90 -19.29 -11.56
C GLY A 104 -2.51 -18.07 -12.27
N LEU A 105 -3.76 -17.73 -11.98
CA LEU A 105 -4.39 -16.48 -12.46
C LEU A 105 -3.74 -15.24 -11.85
N LEU A 106 -3.46 -15.26 -10.54
CA LEU A 106 -2.75 -14.16 -9.88
C LEU A 106 -1.34 -13.95 -10.43
N ALA A 107 -0.61 -15.03 -10.70
CA ALA A 107 0.73 -14.97 -11.28
C ALA A 107 0.75 -14.33 -12.68
N ARG A 108 -0.34 -14.50 -13.45
CA ARG A 108 -0.53 -13.89 -14.78
C ARG A 108 -1.20 -12.52 -14.75
N GLY A 109 -1.26 -11.86 -13.58
CA GLY A 109 -1.81 -10.51 -13.46
C GLY A 109 -3.33 -10.43 -13.63
N GLN A 110 -4.06 -11.51 -13.33
CA GLN A 110 -5.53 -11.56 -13.38
C GLN A 110 -6.14 -11.60 -11.97
N PRO A 111 -6.07 -10.48 -11.20
CA PRO A 111 -6.45 -10.47 -9.79
C PRO A 111 -7.93 -10.79 -9.54
N GLY A 112 -8.84 -10.31 -10.40
CA GLY A 112 -10.28 -10.54 -10.23
C GLY A 112 -10.65 -12.02 -10.25
N PRO A 113 -10.43 -12.73 -11.38
CA PRO A 113 -10.66 -14.18 -11.46
C PRO A 113 -9.82 -14.98 -10.46
N GLY A 114 -8.56 -14.58 -10.22
CA GLY A 114 -7.68 -15.28 -9.30
C GLY A 114 -8.17 -15.23 -7.85
N LEU A 115 -8.59 -14.07 -7.35
CA LEU A 115 -9.17 -13.92 -6.02
C LEU A 115 -10.53 -14.61 -5.90
N ALA A 116 -11.35 -14.62 -6.95
CA ALA A 116 -12.61 -15.35 -6.97
C ALA A 116 -12.38 -16.87 -6.82
N ALA A 117 -11.39 -17.44 -7.51
CA ALA A 117 -11.04 -18.85 -7.36
C ALA A 117 -10.49 -19.17 -5.94
N LEU A 118 -9.64 -18.32 -5.37
CA LEU A 118 -9.20 -18.48 -3.98
C LEU A 118 -10.35 -18.34 -2.97
N GLY A 119 -11.32 -17.46 -3.25
CA GLY A 119 -12.56 -17.32 -2.48
C GLY A 119 -13.36 -18.61 -2.50
N ALA A 120 -13.65 -19.14 -3.69
CA ALA A 120 -14.37 -20.41 -3.84
C ALA A 120 -13.66 -21.59 -3.15
N ALA A 121 -12.32 -21.62 -3.16
CA ALA A 121 -11.57 -22.62 -2.42
C ALA A 121 -11.83 -22.54 -0.90
N LEU A 122 -11.92 -21.33 -0.37
CA LEU A 122 -12.15 -21.05 1.05
C LEU A 122 -13.62 -21.13 1.46
N ASP A 123 -14.54 -20.99 0.52
CA ASP A 123 -15.96 -21.28 0.76
C ASP A 123 -16.19 -22.80 0.88
N ALA A 124 -15.43 -23.59 0.11
CA ALA A 124 -15.46 -25.05 0.17
C ALA A 124 -14.69 -25.63 1.36
N ASP A 125 -13.54 -25.05 1.70
CA ASP A 125 -12.74 -25.38 2.89
C ASP A 125 -12.19 -24.09 3.51
N PRO A 126 -12.87 -23.53 4.54
CA PRO A 126 -12.44 -22.32 5.21
C PRO A 126 -11.02 -22.38 5.78
N ASP A 127 -10.48 -23.58 6.01
CA ASP A 127 -9.20 -23.77 6.67
C ASP A 127 -8.09 -24.19 5.69
N HIS A 128 -8.36 -24.14 4.38
CA HIS A 128 -7.41 -24.46 3.33
C HIS A 128 -6.17 -23.54 3.38
N ALA A 129 -5.10 -24.03 3.98
CA ALA A 129 -3.94 -23.22 4.36
C ALA A 129 -3.22 -22.56 3.18
N GLU A 130 -3.07 -23.26 2.06
CA GLU A 130 -2.42 -22.71 0.86
C GLU A 130 -3.23 -21.56 0.24
N SER A 131 -4.57 -21.64 0.29
CA SER A 131 -5.44 -20.56 -0.18
C SER A 131 -5.35 -19.34 0.73
N LEU A 132 -5.40 -19.54 2.06
CA LEU A 132 -5.20 -18.46 3.03
C LEU A 132 -3.86 -17.76 2.79
N HIS A 133 -2.78 -18.54 2.65
CA HIS A 133 -1.45 -17.99 2.42
C HIS A 133 -1.34 -17.20 1.12
N ALA A 134 -1.81 -17.76 -0.01
CA ALA A 134 -1.75 -17.10 -1.31
C ALA A 134 -2.59 -15.81 -1.34
N ARG A 135 -3.79 -15.84 -0.73
CA ARG A 135 -4.67 -14.67 -0.64
C ARG A 135 -4.08 -13.58 0.27
N ALA A 136 -3.52 -13.96 1.42
CA ALA A 136 -2.86 -13.03 2.33
C ALA A 136 -1.64 -12.35 1.68
N LEU A 137 -0.79 -13.10 0.97
CA LEU A 137 0.36 -12.54 0.24
C LEU A 137 -0.07 -11.60 -0.90
N HIS A 138 -1.15 -11.92 -1.60
CA HIS A 138 -1.69 -11.03 -2.62
C HIS A 138 -2.24 -9.75 -2.00
N ARG A 139 -3.04 -9.86 -0.93
CA ARG A 139 -3.64 -8.73 -0.21
C ARG A 139 -2.59 -7.82 0.41
N LEU A 140 -1.53 -8.37 1.00
CA LEU A 140 -0.39 -7.60 1.50
C LEU A 140 0.26 -6.77 0.37
N ARG A 141 0.55 -7.38 -0.78
CA ARG A 141 1.11 -6.67 -1.95
C ARG A 141 0.17 -5.59 -2.48
N ALA A 142 -1.14 -5.84 -2.45
CA ALA A 142 -2.18 -4.88 -2.83
C ALA A 142 -2.49 -3.84 -1.73
N ARG A 143 -1.75 -3.83 -0.62
CA ARG A 143 -1.98 -2.98 0.57
C ARG A 143 -3.42 -3.07 1.14
N SER A 144 -4.06 -4.24 0.99
CA SER A 144 -5.32 -4.60 1.66
C SER A 144 -4.98 -5.29 2.99
N LEU A 145 -4.59 -4.48 3.97
CA LEU A 145 -3.83 -4.96 5.12
C LEU A 145 -4.70 -5.69 6.15
N LEU A 146 -5.87 -5.16 6.51
CA LEU A 146 -6.73 -5.82 7.51
C LEU A 146 -7.23 -7.19 7.04
N PRO A 147 -7.70 -7.38 5.78
CA PRO A 147 -8.06 -8.70 5.29
C PRO A 147 -6.85 -9.65 5.11
N ALA A 148 -5.66 -9.11 4.82
CA ALA A 148 -4.44 -9.93 4.81
C ALA A 148 -4.11 -10.44 6.22
N GLU A 149 -4.33 -9.61 7.23
CA GLU A 149 -4.09 -9.97 8.63
C GLU A 149 -5.04 -11.07 9.10
N ASP A 150 -6.33 -10.97 8.78
CA ASP A 150 -7.32 -12.01 9.10
C ASP A 150 -6.91 -13.37 8.51
N ASP A 151 -6.56 -13.40 7.22
CA ASP A 151 -6.08 -14.61 6.56
C ASP A 151 -4.83 -15.18 7.24
N ALA A 152 -3.87 -14.31 7.59
CA ALA A 152 -2.63 -14.72 8.23
C ALA A 152 -2.85 -15.23 9.68
N ARG A 153 -3.80 -14.67 10.43
CA ARG A 153 -4.19 -15.15 11.77
C ARG A 153 -4.83 -16.53 11.69
N ARG A 154 -5.76 -16.73 10.75
CA ARG A 154 -6.36 -18.04 10.47
C ARG A 154 -5.31 -19.07 10.08
N LEU A 155 -4.36 -18.68 9.22
CA LEU A 155 -3.24 -19.51 8.80
C LEU A 155 -2.34 -19.95 9.98
N SER A 156 -2.16 -19.09 10.98
CA SER A 156 -1.29 -19.36 12.13
C SER A 156 -1.75 -20.57 12.96
N GLY A 157 -3.07 -20.84 12.98
CA GLY A 157 -3.65 -22.01 13.62
C GLY A 157 -3.61 -23.29 12.79
N ARG A 158 -2.92 -23.33 11.64
CA ARG A 158 -2.87 -24.51 10.76
C ARG A 158 -1.59 -25.33 10.99
N PRO A 159 -1.67 -26.68 11.05
CA PRO A 159 -0.50 -27.53 11.23
C PRO A 159 0.58 -27.28 10.19
N GLY A 160 1.83 -27.03 10.62
CA GLY A 160 2.97 -26.78 9.72
C GLY A 160 3.03 -25.37 9.10
N TRP A 161 2.08 -24.48 9.40
CA TRP A 161 2.04 -23.12 8.85
C TRP A 161 2.34 -22.01 9.86
N GLY A 162 2.39 -22.32 11.16
CA GLY A 162 2.62 -21.36 12.24
C GLY A 162 3.77 -20.38 11.97
N PRO A 163 5.00 -20.83 11.72
CA PRO A 163 6.14 -19.94 11.47
C PRO A 163 5.95 -19.04 10.23
N ARG A 164 5.49 -19.59 9.10
CA ARG A 164 5.19 -18.82 7.88
C ARG A 164 4.11 -17.76 8.11
N ALA A 165 3.08 -18.10 8.89
CA ALA A 165 2.00 -17.20 9.23
C ALA A 165 2.49 -16.06 10.12
N ARG A 166 3.33 -16.34 11.13
CA ARG A 166 3.92 -15.31 12.00
C ARG A 166 4.85 -14.36 11.22
N LEU A 167 5.67 -14.89 10.32
CA LEU A 167 6.46 -14.05 9.41
C LEU A 167 5.57 -13.11 8.58
N LEU A 168 4.46 -13.63 8.06
CA LEU A 168 3.51 -12.84 7.29
C LEU A 168 2.82 -11.77 8.15
N LEU A 169 2.39 -12.13 9.37
CA LEU A 169 1.82 -11.20 10.35
C LEU A 169 2.81 -10.09 10.72
N GLY A 170 4.09 -10.43 10.91
CA GLY A 170 5.16 -9.46 11.15
C GLY A 170 5.26 -8.43 10.02
N ARG A 171 5.25 -8.89 8.77
CA ARG A 171 5.27 -8.00 7.59
C ARG A 171 4.02 -7.13 7.49
N ILE A 172 2.83 -7.70 7.70
CA ILE A 172 1.56 -6.97 7.68
C ILE A 172 1.53 -5.90 8.78
N ARG A 173 2.00 -6.24 9.98
CA ARG A 173 2.05 -5.32 11.12
C ARG A 173 2.98 -4.13 10.88
N ARG A 174 4.10 -4.31 10.18
CA ARG A 174 4.95 -3.18 9.72
C ARG A 174 4.19 -2.23 8.80
N GLU A 175 3.48 -2.77 7.80
CA GLU A 175 2.65 -1.95 6.90
C GLU A 175 1.47 -1.28 7.62
N LEU A 176 1.02 -1.86 8.74
CA LEU A 176 0.04 -1.27 9.65
C LEU A 176 0.63 -0.24 10.63
N LEU A 177 1.88 0.18 10.43
CA LEU A 177 2.65 1.06 11.31
C LEU A 177 2.66 0.57 12.78
N ASP A 178 2.80 -0.76 12.94
CA ASP A 178 2.87 -1.48 14.22
C ASP A 178 4.25 -2.11 14.46
N PRO A 179 5.32 -1.34 14.65
CA PRO A 179 6.65 -1.92 14.80
C PRO A 179 6.75 -2.86 16.02
N ALA A 180 6.02 -2.58 17.11
CA ALA A 180 5.99 -3.43 18.30
C ALA A 180 5.29 -4.77 18.06
N GLY A 181 4.10 -4.74 17.43
CA GLY A 181 3.38 -5.95 17.03
C GLY A 181 4.16 -6.76 16.00
N ALA A 182 4.82 -6.09 15.06
CA ALA A 182 5.68 -6.73 14.07
C ALA A 182 6.86 -7.45 14.73
N ALA A 183 7.58 -6.79 15.64
CA ALA A 183 8.70 -7.38 16.37
C ALA A 183 8.26 -8.65 17.12
N THR A 184 7.10 -8.64 17.77
CA THR A 184 6.56 -9.80 18.48
C THR A 184 6.37 -11.01 17.56
N PHE A 185 5.70 -10.81 16.41
CA PHE A 185 5.50 -11.91 15.47
C PHE A 185 6.78 -12.39 14.79
N LEU A 186 7.72 -11.47 14.49
CA LEU A 186 9.00 -11.83 13.88
C LEU A 186 9.90 -12.60 14.84
N ASP A 187 9.94 -12.22 16.11
CA ASP A 187 10.64 -12.96 17.16
C ASP A 187 10.08 -14.37 17.31
N ASP A 188 8.75 -14.50 17.37
CA ASP A 188 8.12 -15.82 17.42
C ASP A 188 8.31 -16.66 16.16
N ALA A 189 8.48 -16.02 14.99
CA ALA A 189 8.75 -16.73 13.75
C ALA A 189 10.15 -17.36 13.75
N ILE A 190 11.17 -16.66 14.26
CA ILE A 190 12.57 -17.14 14.23
C ILE A 190 12.88 -18.22 15.27
N LYS A 191 12.02 -18.39 16.30
CA LYS A 191 12.14 -19.48 17.29
C LYS A 191 12.11 -20.87 16.64
N ASP A 192 11.41 -21.01 15.51
CA ASP A 192 11.40 -22.23 14.69
C ASP A 192 12.22 -22.04 13.41
N GLY A 193 13.52 -21.79 13.60
CA GLY A 193 14.48 -21.56 12.53
C GLY A 193 14.48 -22.62 11.42
N PRO A 194 14.46 -23.94 11.74
CA PRO A 194 14.38 -25.00 10.74
C PRO A 194 13.13 -24.95 9.86
N ALA A 195 11.95 -24.71 10.44
CA ALA A 195 10.70 -24.63 9.66
C ALA A 195 10.67 -23.40 8.75
N ILE A 196 11.21 -22.27 9.22
CA ILE A 196 11.38 -21.06 8.40
C ILE A 196 12.38 -21.30 7.26
N ALA A 197 13.54 -21.90 7.53
CA ALA A 197 14.52 -22.21 6.50
C ALA A 197 13.96 -23.18 5.45
N ALA A 198 13.22 -24.20 5.89
CA ALA A 198 12.51 -25.14 5.01
C ALA A 198 11.41 -24.46 4.15
N SER A 199 10.99 -23.25 4.50
CA SER A 199 10.09 -22.45 3.67
C SER A 199 10.76 -21.71 2.53
N GLY A 200 12.09 -21.74 2.44
CA GLY A 200 12.86 -20.94 1.49
C GLY A 200 13.00 -19.47 1.91
N ALA A 201 12.58 -19.12 3.12
CA ALA A 201 12.76 -17.78 3.66
C ALA A 201 14.16 -17.62 4.24
N ASP A 202 14.77 -16.47 3.99
CA ASP A 202 16.10 -16.15 4.50
C ASP A 202 16.01 -15.70 5.97
N LEU A 203 16.53 -16.54 6.88
CA LEU A 203 16.54 -16.28 8.31
C LEU A 203 17.35 -15.03 8.66
N ARG A 204 18.40 -14.70 7.89
CA ARG A 204 19.18 -13.48 8.09
C ARG A 204 18.32 -12.26 7.83
N GLU A 205 17.63 -12.19 6.70
CA GLU A 205 16.72 -11.10 6.37
C GLU A 205 15.58 -10.95 7.40
N ILE A 206 15.07 -12.05 7.95
CA ILE A 206 14.04 -12.00 9.00
C ILE A 206 14.60 -11.39 10.29
N ARG A 207 15.84 -11.72 10.67
CA ARG A 207 16.50 -11.10 11.83
C ARG A 207 16.74 -9.61 11.63
N LEU A 208 17.15 -9.19 10.42
CA LEU A 208 17.31 -7.76 10.12
C LEU A 208 15.96 -7.02 10.17
N LEU A 209 14.89 -7.65 9.68
CA LEU A 209 13.52 -7.12 9.76
C LEU A 209 13.03 -7.01 11.21
N LEU A 210 13.35 -8.01 12.05
CA LEU A 210 13.07 -7.99 13.49
C LEU A 210 13.81 -6.83 14.16
N ALA A 211 15.12 -6.72 13.94
CA ALA A 211 15.94 -5.64 14.49
C ALA A 211 15.42 -4.26 14.07
N THR A 212 15.09 -4.07 12.78
CA THR A 212 14.46 -2.83 12.30
C THR A 212 13.16 -2.52 13.06
N SER A 213 12.29 -3.52 13.25
CA SER A 213 11.03 -3.36 13.97
C SER A 213 11.24 -3.02 15.46
N LEU A 214 12.27 -3.59 16.09
CA LEU A 214 12.64 -3.28 17.48
C LEU A 214 13.14 -1.84 17.62
N ILE A 215 13.96 -1.35 16.69
CA ILE A 215 14.45 0.04 16.74
C ILE A 215 13.27 1.02 16.55
N GLU A 216 12.41 0.80 15.55
CA GLU A 216 11.20 1.61 15.31
C GLU A 216 10.22 1.58 16.49
N ALA A 217 10.19 0.48 17.26
CA ALA A 217 9.42 0.34 18.49
C ALA A 217 10.11 0.91 19.74
N ALA A 218 11.20 1.66 19.58
CA ALA A 218 12.01 2.23 20.66
C ALA A 218 12.56 1.18 21.66
N ARG A 219 12.94 -0.02 21.17
CA ARG A 219 13.54 -1.11 21.94
C ARG A 219 14.99 -1.38 21.49
N PRO A 220 15.92 -0.42 21.68
CA PRO A 220 17.27 -0.52 21.13
C PRO A 220 18.11 -1.63 21.79
N ALA A 221 17.86 -1.98 23.05
CA ALA A 221 18.61 -3.04 23.73
C ALA A 221 18.43 -4.40 23.03
N GLU A 222 17.19 -4.81 22.81
CA GLU A 222 16.84 -6.06 22.14
C GLU A 222 17.29 -6.05 20.66
N ALA A 223 17.18 -4.91 19.99
CA ALA A 223 17.69 -4.77 18.62
C ALA A 223 19.20 -5.05 18.55
N ARG A 224 19.99 -4.50 19.49
CA ARG A 224 21.44 -4.73 19.54
C ARG A 224 21.78 -6.20 19.78
N GLU A 225 21.04 -6.91 20.63
CA GLU A 225 21.24 -8.35 20.85
C GLU A 225 21.05 -9.15 19.57
N VAL A 226 19.94 -8.92 18.85
CA VAL A 226 19.66 -9.57 17.56
C VAL A 226 20.75 -9.28 16.53
N LEU A 227 21.21 -8.03 16.46
CA LEU A 227 22.20 -7.58 15.47
C LEU A 227 23.61 -8.09 15.77
N ARG A 228 24.04 -8.07 17.04
CA ARG A 228 25.34 -8.64 17.45
C ARG A 228 25.37 -10.16 17.20
N ALA A 229 24.27 -10.87 17.48
CA ALA A 229 24.16 -12.28 17.14
C ALA A 229 24.24 -12.54 15.62
N ALA A 230 23.64 -11.66 14.79
CA ALA A 230 23.74 -11.75 13.34
C ALA A 230 25.18 -11.52 12.84
N LEU A 231 25.86 -10.51 13.38
CA LEU A 231 27.25 -10.17 13.01
C LEU A 231 28.26 -11.22 13.48
N ALA A 232 28.00 -11.89 14.61
CA ALA A 232 28.80 -13.04 15.05
C ALA A 232 28.75 -14.22 14.07
N ALA A 233 27.67 -14.35 13.29
CA ALA A 233 27.54 -15.37 12.24
C ALA A 233 28.23 -14.99 10.92
N GLY A 234 28.74 -13.76 10.80
CA GLY A 234 29.49 -13.27 9.65
C GLY A 234 29.23 -11.78 9.39
N PRO A 235 30.17 -11.09 8.70
CA PRO A 235 30.03 -9.67 8.40
C PRO A 235 28.80 -9.41 7.54
N ASP A 236 28.07 -8.36 7.89
CA ASP A 236 26.87 -7.92 7.18
C ASP A 236 26.74 -6.39 7.27
N PRO A 237 26.99 -5.67 6.15
CA PRO A 237 26.89 -4.21 6.08
C PRO A 237 25.58 -3.65 6.65
N ARG A 238 24.45 -4.31 6.35
CA ARG A 238 23.13 -3.84 6.77
C ARG A 238 22.92 -4.08 8.26
N ALA A 239 23.42 -5.20 8.80
CA ALA A 239 23.40 -5.44 10.24
C ALA A 239 24.25 -4.42 11.01
N SER A 240 25.47 -4.12 10.53
CA SER A 240 26.33 -3.09 11.13
C SER A 240 25.68 -1.70 11.08
N TRP A 241 25.06 -1.34 9.96
CA TRP A 241 24.32 -0.08 9.85
C TRP A 241 23.13 -0.02 10.83
N LEU A 242 22.32 -1.08 10.93
CA LEU A 242 21.23 -1.13 11.91
C LEU A 242 21.74 -1.08 13.35
N LEU A 243 22.91 -1.68 13.62
CA LEU A 243 23.53 -1.65 14.94
C LEU A 243 23.91 -0.23 15.32
N SER A 244 24.49 0.52 14.37
CA SER A 244 24.76 1.95 14.56
C SER A 244 23.51 2.72 14.99
N ARG A 245 22.38 2.50 14.31
CA ARG A 245 21.10 3.15 14.63
C ARG A 245 20.56 2.77 16.00
N ALA A 246 20.66 1.49 16.38
CA ALA A 246 20.27 1.04 17.70
C ALA A 246 21.14 1.66 18.81
N CYS A 247 22.46 1.78 18.60
CA CYS A 247 23.39 2.41 19.53
C CYS A 247 23.15 3.92 19.68
N LEU A 248 22.87 4.64 18.57
CA LEU A 248 22.49 6.06 18.65
C LEU A 248 21.24 6.28 19.49
N LEU A 249 20.22 5.44 19.30
CA LEU A 249 18.99 5.52 20.08
C LEU A 249 19.23 5.22 21.58
N ALA A 250 20.23 4.40 21.89
CA ALA A 250 20.69 4.10 23.25
C ALA A 250 21.64 5.15 23.84
N GLY A 251 22.09 6.16 23.08
CA GLY A 251 23.05 7.17 23.54
C GLY A 251 24.52 6.76 23.42
N GLU A 252 24.83 5.66 22.75
CA GLU A 252 26.16 5.05 22.68
C GLU A 252 26.91 5.50 21.40
N ALA A 253 27.29 6.79 21.34
CA ALA A 253 27.88 7.40 20.13
C ALA A 253 29.16 6.71 19.62
N GLY A 254 30.02 6.23 20.53
CA GLY A 254 31.27 5.55 20.16
C GLY A 254 31.03 4.22 19.44
N GLU A 255 30.16 3.37 19.99
CA GLU A 255 29.80 2.09 19.36
C GLU A 255 28.99 2.32 18.08
N ALA A 256 28.14 3.36 18.07
CA ALA A 256 27.43 3.75 16.85
C ALA A 256 28.37 4.15 15.71
N GLY A 257 29.46 4.84 16.02
CA GLY A 257 30.49 5.23 15.05
C GLY A 257 31.21 4.02 14.46
N ALA A 258 31.67 3.11 15.33
CA ALA A 258 32.36 1.89 14.90
C ALA A 258 31.46 1.03 13.99
N ALA A 259 30.20 0.80 14.40
CA ALA A 259 29.26 0.01 13.62
C ALA A 259 28.89 0.69 12.28
N LEU A 260 28.87 2.03 12.21
CA LEU A 260 28.67 2.74 10.94
C LEU A 260 29.87 2.57 10.01
N ASP A 261 31.09 2.70 10.53
CA ASP A 261 32.30 2.50 9.75
C ASP A 261 32.38 1.07 9.18
N ASP A 262 32.04 0.06 10.01
CA ASP A 262 31.97 -1.35 9.59
C ASP A 262 30.91 -1.63 8.53
N SER A 263 29.87 -0.80 8.44
CA SER A 263 28.83 -0.96 7.43
C SER A 263 29.32 -0.63 6.02
N GLY A 264 30.38 0.16 5.87
CA GLY A 264 30.84 0.66 4.57
C GLY A 264 29.84 1.59 3.87
N GLU A 265 28.66 1.85 4.46
CA GLU A 265 27.77 2.94 4.07
C GLU A 265 28.49 4.22 4.45
N GLY A 266 28.98 4.97 3.45
CA GLY A 266 29.73 6.21 3.71
C GLY A 266 28.99 7.13 4.69
N ARG A 267 29.77 7.90 5.47
CA ARG A 267 29.26 8.86 6.47
C ARG A 267 28.26 9.88 5.90
N ASP A 268 28.26 10.04 4.57
CA ASP A 268 27.30 10.81 3.79
C ASP A 268 26.50 9.89 2.85
N GLY A 269 25.29 9.53 3.26
CA GLY A 269 24.42 8.57 2.59
C GLY A 269 24.22 8.80 1.09
N ALA A 270 24.52 7.76 0.31
CA ALA A 270 24.32 7.70 -1.14
C ALA A 270 22.84 7.81 -1.57
N ASP A 271 21.89 7.59 -0.65
CA ASP A 271 20.46 7.79 -0.86
C ASP A 271 19.92 8.89 0.08
N PRO A 272 19.75 10.13 -0.42
CA PRO A 272 19.18 11.23 0.36
C PRO A 272 17.76 11.01 0.84
N LEU A 273 17.02 10.04 0.30
CA LEU A 273 15.66 9.69 0.73
C LEU A 273 15.60 8.39 1.53
N ARG A 274 16.75 7.85 1.95
CA ARG A 274 16.77 6.65 2.79
C ARG A 274 15.99 6.89 4.06
N SER A 275 14.88 6.16 4.19
CA SER A 275 14.12 6.12 5.43
C SER A 275 14.97 5.52 6.54
N GLN A 276 14.90 6.12 7.72
CA GLN A 276 15.66 5.69 8.89
C GLN A 276 14.78 4.79 9.76
N PRO A 277 15.34 3.70 10.31
CA PRO A 277 14.61 2.79 11.20
C PRO A 277 14.52 3.45 12.57
N SER A 278 13.66 4.44 12.70
CA SER A 278 13.58 5.31 13.87
C SER A 278 12.17 5.32 14.44
N PRO A 279 12.00 5.48 15.76
CA PRO A 279 10.75 5.94 16.33
C PRO A 279 10.39 7.35 15.84
N TYR A 280 9.11 7.68 15.93
CA TYR A 280 8.63 9.06 15.73
C TYR A 280 9.02 9.93 16.93
N ALA A 281 9.44 11.16 16.65
CA ALA A 281 9.77 12.17 17.64
C ALA A 281 8.58 13.10 17.93
N GLY A 282 7.67 13.29 16.97
CA GLY A 282 6.65 14.32 16.96
C GLY A 282 7.21 15.67 16.47
N ALA A 283 6.43 16.41 15.69
CA ALA A 283 6.92 17.63 15.03
C ALA A 283 7.41 18.72 16.01
N SER A 284 6.86 18.76 17.23
CA SER A 284 7.28 19.72 18.27
C SER A 284 8.76 19.60 18.65
N ARG A 285 9.37 18.42 18.49
CA ARG A 285 10.81 18.21 18.74
C ARG A 285 11.69 18.87 17.67
N CYS A 286 11.13 19.23 16.52
CA CYS A 286 11.87 19.91 15.45
C CYS A 286 11.98 21.42 15.67
N GLU A 287 11.09 22.03 16.46
CA GLU A 287 11.04 23.49 16.65
C GLU A 287 12.33 24.11 17.21
N PRO A 288 12.98 23.54 18.25
CA PRO A 288 14.16 24.17 18.85
C PRO A 288 15.33 24.40 17.87
N CYS A 289 15.52 23.49 16.91
CA CYS A 289 16.60 23.58 15.91
C CYS A 289 16.13 24.17 14.57
N HIS A 290 14.84 24.09 14.24
CA HIS A 290 14.27 24.48 12.94
C HIS A 290 13.11 25.48 13.05
N ALA A 291 13.16 26.38 14.04
CA ALA A 291 12.06 27.26 14.43
C ALA A 291 11.36 27.98 13.28
N ALA A 292 12.11 28.55 12.32
CA ALA A 292 11.53 29.25 11.17
C ALA A 292 10.75 28.31 10.23
N LYS A 293 11.32 27.15 9.89
CA LYS A 293 10.67 26.15 9.04
C LYS A 293 9.47 25.54 9.74
N PHE A 294 9.60 25.21 11.02
CA PHE A 294 8.52 24.68 11.85
C PHE A 294 7.32 25.62 11.85
N ARG A 295 7.50 26.90 12.23
CA ARG A 295 6.40 27.88 12.25
C ARG A 295 5.72 28.05 10.89
N SER A 296 6.51 28.12 9.82
CA SER A 296 5.98 28.21 8.45
C SER A 296 5.17 26.97 8.08
N GLN A 297 5.69 25.78 8.40
CA GLN A 297 5.07 24.50 8.03
C GLN A 297 3.76 24.31 8.81
N GLN A 298 3.72 24.63 10.10
CA GLN A 298 2.51 24.56 10.93
C GLN A 298 1.38 25.47 10.43
N GLN A 299 1.70 26.52 9.67
CA GLN A 299 0.70 27.41 9.05
C GLN A 299 0.30 26.97 7.64
N SER A 300 1.03 26.04 7.04
CA SER A 300 0.78 25.55 5.69
C SER A 300 -0.49 24.72 5.61
N ARG A 301 -1.05 24.62 4.41
CA ARG A 301 -2.16 23.73 4.09
C ARG A 301 -1.84 22.25 4.32
N HIS A 302 -0.58 21.83 4.21
CA HIS A 302 -0.18 20.46 4.53
C HIS A 302 -0.40 20.15 6.02
N ALA A 303 -0.06 21.09 6.91
CA ALA A 303 -0.29 20.97 8.36
C ALA A 303 -1.75 21.22 8.77
N ARG A 304 -2.71 21.23 7.84
CA ARG A 304 -4.14 21.45 8.13
C ARG A 304 -5.04 20.42 7.44
N THR A 305 -4.46 19.33 6.95
CA THR A 305 -5.17 18.28 6.22
C THR A 305 -5.96 17.35 7.12
N PHE A 306 -5.74 17.39 8.44
CA PHE A 306 -6.44 16.55 9.41
C PHE A 306 -6.87 17.35 10.62
N LEU A 307 -8.10 17.13 11.06
CA LEU A 307 -8.65 17.65 12.30
C LEU A 307 -9.22 16.49 13.10
N SER A 308 -8.98 16.49 14.40
CA SER A 308 -9.58 15.55 15.35
C SER A 308 -9.95 16.29 16.64
N GLY A 309 -10.85 15.68 17.43
CA GLY A 309 -11.19 16.17 18.76
C GLY A 309 -11.51 17.68 18.79
N PRO A 310 -10.78 18.50 19.59
CA PRO A 310 -11.02 19.94 19.69
C PRO A 310 -10.92 20.71 18.36
N GLY A 311 -10.07 20.26 17.43
CA GLY A 311 -9.88 20.96 16.14
C GLY A 311 -11.16 21.00 15.29
N LEU A 312 -12.09 20.07 15.52
CA LEU A 312 -13.41 20.11 14.88
C LEU A 312 -14.28 21.25 15.40
N ALA A 313 -14.09 21.70 16.63
CA ALA A 313 -14.86 22.81 17.21
C ALA A 313 -14.52 24.16 16.55
N GLU A 314 -13.30 24.29 16.01
CA GLU A 314 -12.80 25.50 15.34
C GLU A 314 -13.35 25.69 13.92
N VAL A 315 -13.92 24.64 13.32
CA VAL A 315 -14.55 24.74 11.99
C VAL A 315 -15.74 25.71 12.06
N PRO A 316 -15.93 26.58 11.05
CA PRO A 316 -17.03 27.54 10.99
C PRO A 316 -18.35 26.88 10.57
N TRP A 317 -18.84 25.95 11.39
CA TRP A 317 -20.07 25.19 11.14
C TRP A 317 -21.28 26.10 10.89
N PRO A 318 -22.21 25.68 10.02
CA PRO A 318 -23.40 26.46 9.70
C PRO A 318 -24.30 26.57 10.93
N SER A 319 -24.86 27.77 11.17
CA SER A 319 -25.77 28.04 12.28
C SER A 319 -27.23 27.64 12.01
N GLY A 320 -27.58 27.43 10.73
CA GLY A 320 -28.92 27.09 10.27
C GLY A 320 -29.01 25.71 9.62
N ILE A 321 -30.15 25.47 8.97
CA ILE A 321 -30.39 24.27 8.17
C ILE A 321 -29.60 24.38 6.86
N VAL A 322 -28.88 23.32 6.52
CA VAL A 322 -28.25 23.15 5.20
C VAL A 322 -29.12 22.21 4.38
N GLU A 323 -29.77 22.72 3.34
CA GLU A 323 -30.53 21.89 2.40
C GLU A 323 -29.58 21.10 1.48
N ASP A 324 -29.91 19.84 1.19
CA ASP A 324 -29.22 19.09 0.15
C ASP A 324 -29.65 19.62 -1.22
N GLY A 325 -28.76 20.35 -1.89
CA GLY A 325 -29.04 20.95 -3.19
C GLY A 325 -29.38 19.96 -4.30
N ASP A 326 -29.10 18.67 -4.12
CA ASP A 326 -29.37 17.61 -5.10
C ASP A 326 -30.53 16.69 -4.68
N ALA A 327 -31.15 16.91 -3.51
CA ALA A 327 -32.23 16.07 -2.99
C ALA A 327 -33.28 16.88 -2.20
N ALA A 328 -34.43 17.13 -2.84
CA ALA A 328 -35.53 17.86 -2.22
C ALA A 328 -36.06 17.17 -0.95
N GLY A 329 -36.27 17.95 0.12
CA GLY A 329 -36.77 17.44 1.40
C GLY A 329 -35.71 16.71 2.24
N VAL A 330 -34.43 16.83 1.87
CA VAL A 330 -33.29 16.38 2.66
C VAL A 330 -32.55 17.58 3.22
N SER A 331 -32.35 17.59 4.54
CA SER A 331 -31.75 18.71 5.24
C SER A 331 -30.77 18.26 6.32
N HIS A 332 -29.73 19.04 6.57
CA HIS A 332 -28.68 18.76 7.53
C HIS A 332 -28.58 19.86 8.59
N VAL A 333 -28.47 19.48 9.86
CA VAL A 333 -28.27 20.42 10.97
C VAL A 333 -27.04 20.00 11.76
N PHE A 334 -26.08 20.90 11.84
CA PHE A 334 -24.86 20.72 12.62
C PHE A 334 -25.04 21.36 14.00
N ARG A 335 -24.63 20.66 15.05
CA ARG A 335 -24.70 21.16 16.43
C ARG A 335 -23.36 20.99 17.14
N LYS A 336 -22.91 22.07 17.76
CA LYS A 336 -21.79 22.09 18.70
C LYS A 336 -22.34 21.93 20.12
N GLY A 337 -21.75 21.04 20.91
CA GLY A 337 -22.09 20.85 22.33
C GLY A 337 -21.11 19.90 22.99
N ASP A 338 -20.77 20.14 24.26
CA ASP A 338 -19.91 19.27 25.09
C ASP A 338 -18.57 18.90 24.43
N GLY A 339 -17.94 19.87 23.75
CA GLY A 339 -16.66 19.67 23.05
C GLY A 339 -16.76 18.76 21.81
N ARG A 340 -17.98 18.45 21.36
CA ARG A 340 -18.25 17.61 20.19
C ARG A 340 -19.07 18.37 19.15
N VAL A 341 -19.01 17.84 17.93
CA VAL A 341 -19.86 18.27 16.83
C VAL A 341 -20.69 17.07 16.39
N SER A 342 -21.98 17.28 16.19
CA SER A 342 -22.89 16.29 15.63
C SER A 342 -23.58 16.83 14.39
N VAL A 343 -23.99 15.94 13.51
CA VAL A 343 -24.86 16.24 12.38
C VAL A 343 -26.12 15.40 12.49
N ALA A 344 -27.27 16.03 12.25
CA ALA A 344 -28.54 15.35 12.06
C ALA A 344 -29.02 15.60 10.63
N THR A 345 -29.22 14.52 9.86
CA THR A 345 -29.83 14.54 8.54
C THR A 345 -31.29 14.14 8.66
N ARG A 346 -32.19 14.94 8.09
CA ARG A 346 -33.62 14.64 7.98
C ARG A 346 -33.93 14.24 6.54
N VAL A 347 -34.63 13.12 6.35
CA VAL A 347 -35.09 12.60 5.05
C VAL A 347 -36.56 12.24 5.19
N GLN A 348 -37.45 12.97 4.52
CA GLN A 348 -38.90 12.64 4.50
C GLN A 348 -39.50 12.35 5.90
N GLY A 349 -39.09 13.09 6.92
CA GLY A 349 -39.56 12.93 8.31
C GLY A 349 -38.78 11.94 9.18
N ARG A 350 -37.88 11.13 8.61
CA ARG A 350 -36.92 10.28 9.34
C ARG A 350 -35.67 11.08 9.68
N SER A 351 -34.99 10.75 10.77
CA SER A 351 -33.75 11.40 11.19
C SER A 351 -32.62 10.37 11.35
N PHE A 352 -31.46 10.72 10.83
CA PHE A 352 -30.20 9.99 10.94
C PHE A 352 -29.17 10.92 11.56
N ALA A 353 -28.30 10.42 12.42
CA ALA A 353 -27.32 11.24 13.10
C ALA A 353 -25.94 10.59 13.16
N ALA A 354 -24.91 11.43 13.18
CA ALA A 354 -23.55 11.04 13.45
C ALA A 354 -22.84 12.06 14.35
N VAL A 355 -21.91 11.56 15.17
CA VAL A 355 -20.96 12.39 15.92
C VAL A 355 -19.67 12.46 15.11
N LEU A 356 -19.19 13.67 14.84
CA LEU A 356 -18.00 13.86 14.01
C LEU A 356 -16.76 13.35 14.75
N ALA A 357 -15.95 12.59 14.01
CA ALA A 357 -14.69 12.03 14.49
C ALA A 357 -13.49 12.78 13.88
N TYR A 358 -13.53 13.04 12.56
CA TYR A 358 -12.41 13.62 11.83
C TYR A 358 -12.85 14.65 10.78
N GLY A 359 -11.98 15.61 10.50
CA GLY A 359 -12.05 16.49 9.33
C GLY A 359 -10.85 16.24 8.43
N LEU A 360 -11.08 16.04 7.13
CA LEU A 360 -10.09 15.66 6.14
C LEU A 360 -10.03 16.73 5.04
N GLY A 361 -8.90 17.42 4.97
CA GLY A 361 -8.62 18.46 3.99
C GLY A 361 -8.43 19.84 4.63
N SER A 362 -7.58 20.64 3.99
CA SER A 362 -7.22 21.99 4.46
C SER A 362 -8.24 23.07 4.12
N ASN A 363 -9.36 22.70 3.47
CA ASN A 363 -10.31 23.61 2.84
C ASN A 363 -9.71 24.48 1.71
N HIS A 364 -8.52 24.13 1.18
CA HIS A 364 -8.04 24.78 -0.06
C HIS A 364 -8.89 24.38 -1.28
N GLN A 365 -9.24 23.09 -1.37
CA GLN A 365 -10.17 22.55 -2.38
C GLN A 365 -11.47 22.05 -1.75
N GLY A 366 -11.46 21.86 -0.44
CA GLY A 366 -12.59 21.39 0.35
C GLY A 366 -12.10 20.67 1.62
N ARG A 367 -13.04 20.40 2.51
CA ARG A 367 -12.84 19.60 3.71
C ARG A 367 -14.04 18.68 3.89
N THR A 368 -13.77 17.38 3.88
CA THR A 368 -14.76 16.32 4.07
C THR A 368 -14.67 15.79 5.49
N PHE A 369 -15.80 15.40 6.06
CA PHE A 369 -15.86 14.98 7.46
C PHE A 369 -16.18 13.50 7.58
N VAL A 370 -15.61 12.85 8.58
CA VAL A 370 -15.95 11.49 8.97
C VAL A 370 -16.70 11.55 10.30
N GLY A 371 -17.87 10.94 10.36
CA GLY A 371 -18.66 10.80 11.58
C GLY A 371 -18.90 9.34 11.96
N ARG A 372 -19.23 9.09 13.22
CA ARG A 372 -19.69 7.78 13.72
C ARG A 372 -21.19 7.85 13.92
N ASP A 373 -21.93 6.92 13.31
CA ASP A 373 -23.36 6.81 13.49
C ASP A 373 -23.72 6.09 14.80
N ALA A 374 -25.02 5.91 15.06
CA ALA A 374 -25.52 5.26 16.28
C ALA A 374 -25.02 3.81 16.47
N SER A 375 -24.59 3.13 15.40
CA SER A 375 -24.01 1.79 15.50
C SER A 375 -22.52 1.79 15.83
N GLY A 376 -21.89 2.98 15.88
CA GLY A 376 -20.45 3.15 16.00
C GLY A 376 -19.70 3.08 14.66
N GLY A 377 -20.39 2.73 13.58
CA GLY A 377 -19.86 2.65 12.23
C GLY A 377 -19.42 4.03 11.71
N ALA A 378 -18.23 4.08 11.09
CA ALA A 378 -17.73 5.30 10.48
C ALA A 378 -18.45 5.59 9.15
N ARG A 379 -18.69 6.86 8.86
CA ARG A 379 -19.28 7.35 7.63
C ARG A 379 -18.50 8.55 7.12
N GLU A 380 -18.19 8.55 5.83
CA GLU A 380 -17.84 9.79 5.13
C GLU A 380 -19.15 10.58 4.98
N LEU A 381 -19.24 11.73 5.63
CA LEU A 381 -20.47 12.50 5.70
C LEU A 381 -20.89 13.03 4.33
N ARG A 382 -22.20 13.24 4.17
CA ARG A 382 -22.81 13.73 2.93
C ARG A 382 -22.42 15.16 2.57
N ILE A 383 -22.15 15.99 3.57
CA ILE A 383 -21.89 17.43 3.40
C ILE A 383 -20.44 17.73 3.76
N SER A 384 -19.73 18.37 2.83
CA SER A 384 -18.38 18.90 2.97
C SER A 384 -18.39 20.42 3.02
N GLU A 385 -17.33 20.98 3.58
CA GLU A 385 -17.00 22.41 3.52
C GLU A 385 -16.19 22.69 2.25
N TYR A 386 -16.49 23.79 1.57
CA TYR A 386 -15.78 24.25 0.36
C TYR A 386 -15.34 25.71 0.51
N PRO A 387 -14.24 26.12 -0.15
CA PRO A 387 -13.75 27.50 -0.11
C PRO A 387 -14.63 28.50 -0.87
N ASN A 388 -15.45 28.00 -1.81
CA ASN A 388 -16.30 28.79 -2.70
C ASN A 388 -17.77 28.54 -2.40
N ALA A 389 -18.63 29.51 -2.71
CA ALA A 389 -20.07 29.37 -2.51
C ALA A 389 -20.71 28.31 -3.44
N PRO A 390 -21.72 27.56 -2.97
CA PRO A 390 -22.12 27.41 -1.58
C PRO A 390 -21.03 26.70 -0.75
N ALA A 391 -20.71 27.28 0.41
CA ALA A 391 -19.61 26.79 1.26
C ALA A 391 -19.89 25.44 1.92
N TRP A 392 -21.15 25.03 1.98
CA TRP A 392 -21.59 23.73 2.51
C TRP A 392 -22.41 23.04 1.43
N ALA A 393 -21.92 21.91 0.94
CA ALA A 393 -22.55 21.20 -0.16
C ALA A 393 -22.22 19.71 -0.12
N ARG A 394 -22.88 18.94 -0.98
CA ARG A 394 -22.62 17.52 -1.15
C ARG A 394 -21.13 17.25 -1.36
N THR A 395 -20.61 16.30 -0.61
CA THR A 395 -19.27 15.74 -0.76
C THR A 395 -19.08 15.20 -2.18
N SER A 396 -18.00 15.63 -2.82
CA SER A 396 -17.64 15.20 -4.18
C SER A 396 -17.65 13.68 -4.31
N GLU A 397 -18.08 13.16 -5.46
CA GLU A 397 -18.24 11.72 -5.75
C GLU A 397 -19.39 10.98 -5.01
N HIS A 398 -20.06 11.60 -4.02
CA HIS A 398 -21.29 10.99 -3.48
C HIS A 398 -22.40 11.02 -4.54
N PRO A 399 -23.17 9.95 -4.75
CA PRO A 399 -24.26 9.96 -5.74
C PRO A 399 -25.35 10.96 -5.34
N ALA A 400 -26.00 11.61 -6.31
CA ALA A 400 -27.13 12.52 -6.02
C ALA A 400 -28.22 11.81 -5.19
N ARG A 401 -28.56 10.57 -5.57
CA ARG A 401 -29.44 9.68 -4.84
C ARG A 401 -28.65 8.46 -4.31
N PRO A 402 -28.47 8.31 -2.98
CA PRO A 402 -27.87 7.12 -2.40
C PRO A 402 -28.79 5.88 -2.50
N PRO A 403 -28.26 4.67 -2.27
CA PRO A 403 -29.04 3.42 -2.32
C PRO A 403 -30.19 3.35 -1.30
N ASP A 404 -30.04 4.02 -0.16
CA ASP A 404 -31.02 4.07 0.93
C ASP A 404 -31.00 5.45 1.64
N ASP A 405 -32.01 5.71 2.48
CA ASP A 405 -32.15 6.98 3.19
C ASP A 405 -30.98 7.29 4.13
N ALA A 406 -30.37 6.26 4.73
CA ALA A 406 -29.23 6.44 5.62
C ALA A 406 -27.99 6.94 4.87
N GLY A 407 -27.89 6.66 3.57
CA GLY A 407 -26.86 7.21 2.70
C GLY A 407 -26.89 8.74 2.57
N TYR A 408 -28.01 9.41 2.87
CA TYR A 408 -28.05 10.88 2.94
C TYR A 408 -27.36 11.42 4.20
N LEU A 409 -27.12 10.62 5.25
CA LEU A 409 -26.20 11.03 6.32
C LEU A 409 -24.75 11.00 5.82
N GLY A 410 -24.42 10.01 5.00
CA GLY A 410 -23.09 9.78 4.47
C GLY A 410 -22.88 8.31 4.10
N ARG A 411 -21.85 8.06 3.31
CA ARG A 411 -21.46 6.73 2.85
C ARG A 411 -20.79 5.94 3.98
N PRO A 412 -21.17 4.68 4.23
CA PRO A 412 -20.45 3.81 5.14
C PRO A 412 -18.97 3.69 4.77
N LEU A 413 -18.10 3.87 5.76
CA LEU A 413 -16.65 3.84 5.62
C LEU A 413 -16.07 2.72 6.49
N GLY A 414 -15.69 1.61 5.85
CA GLY A 414 -14.99 0.52 6.55
C GLY A 414 -13.61 0.96 7.05
N GLU A 415 -13.09 0.26 8.05
CA GLU A 415 -11.81 0.58 8.71
C GLU A 415 -10.64 0.73 7.72
N GLU A 416 -10.56 -0.18 6.76
CA GLU A 416 -9.52 -0.15 5.72
C GLU A 416 -9.62 1.09 4.81
N SER A 417 -10.83 1.56 4.51
CA SER A 417 -11.02 2.81 3.76
C SER A 417 -10.68 4.03 4.59
N LEU A 418 -11.10 4.05 5.86
CA LEU A 418 -10.73 5.11 6.79
C LEU A 418 -9.21 5.20 6.96
N ARG A 419 -8.52 4.07 7.09
CA ARG A 419 -7.06 3.97 7.13
C ARG A 419 -6.43 4.63 5.91
N ARG A 420 -6.92 4.32 4.71
CA ARG A 420 -6.43 4.93 3.46
C ARG A 420 -6.66 6.44 3.40
N CYS A 421 -7.77 6.94 3.93
CA CYS A 421 -7.97 8.38 4.05
C CYS A 421 -6.89 9.01 4.96
N LEU A 422 -6.64 8.42 6.12
CA LEU A 422 -5.68 8.95 7.08
C LEU A 422 -4.22 8.83 6.60
N ASP A 423 -3.90 7.82 5.79
CA ASP A 423 -2.56 7.64 5.20
C ASP A 423 -2.10 8.84 4.34
N CYS A 424 -3.07 9.55 3.74
CA CYS A 424 -2.80 10.76 2.96
C CYS A 424 -3.04 12.08 3.71
N HIS A 425 -3.73 12.04 4.86
CA HIS A 425 -4.18 13.25 5.56
C HIS A 425 -3.45 13.50 6.88
N ALA A 426 -2.80 12.50 7.47
CA ALA A 426 -2.05 12.61 8.71
C ALA A 426 -0.60 12.17 8.53
N THR A 427 0.30 12.60 9.43
CA THR A 427 1.69 12.13 9.50
C THR A 427 1.77 10.62 9.61
N ASN A 428 0.90 10.04 10.44
CA ASN A 428 0.83 8.62 10.72
C ASN A 428 -0.64 8.24 10.95
N PHE A 429 -1.20 7.38 10.09
CA PHE A 429 -2.61 7.00 10.21
C PHE A 429 -2.93 6.28 11.52
N ARG A 430 -1.96 5.53 12.07
CA ARG A 430 -2.16 4.79 13.31
C ARG A 430 -2.23 5.75 14.48
N ALA A 431 -1.38 6.77 14.52
CA ALA A 431 -1.46 7.82 15.54
C ALA A 431 -2.77 8.61 15.48
N ALA A 432 -3.31 8.83 14.28
CA ALA A 432 -4.63 9.43 14.13
C ALA A 432 -5.78 8.56 14.69
N LEU A 433 -5.66 7.22 14.61
CA LEU A 433 -6.66 6.27 15.13
C LEU A 433 -6.46 5.95 16.62
N GLU A 434 -5.21 5.83 17.05
CA GLU A 434 -4.74 5.37 18.36
C GLU A 434 -3.69 6.37 18.91
N PRO A 435 -4.11 7.56 19.37
CA PRO A 435 -3.17 8.64 19.71
C PRO A 435 -2.36 8.41 21.01
N ALA A 436 -2.82 7.52 21.88
CA ALA A 436 -2.20 7.30 23.18
C ALA A 436 -0.74 6.81 23.04
N GLY A 437 0.19 7.53 23.70
CA GLY A 437 1.62 7.18 23.71
C GLY A 437 2.35 7.44 22.38
N ARG A 438 1.77 8.22 21.47
CA ARG A 438 2.34 8.51 20.14
C ARG A 438 2.63 10.01 19.97
N PRO A 439 3.89 10.44 19.99
CA PRO A 439 4.25 11.85 19.86
C PRO A 439 3.70 12.53 18.60
N GLU A 440 3.69 11.81 17.48
CA GLU A 440 3.21 12.26 16.18
C GLU A 440 1.68 12.41 16.10
N ALA A 441 0.93 11.96 17.13
CA ALA A 441 -0.49 12.25 17.24
C ALA A 441 -0.76 13.75 17.52
N GLY A 442 0.24 14.49 17.99
CA GLY A 442 0.18 15.94 18.17
C GLY A 442 0.35 16.74 16.87
N ASP A 443 0.64 16.09 15.75
CA ASP A 443 0.78 16.77 14.45
C ASP A 443 -0.60 17.18 13.88
N HIS A 444 -0.68 18.34 13.23
CA HIS A 444 -1.94 18.93 12.74
C HIS A 444 -2.38 18.40 11.35
N GLY A 445 -1.90 17.23 10.93
CA GLY A 445 -2.05 16.72 9.57
C GLY A 445 -0.74 16.18 9.04
N ILE A 446 -0.34 16.60 7.85
CA ILE A 446 0.96 16.25 7.29
C ILE A 446 2.04 17.08 8.01
N GLY A 447 2.72 16.47 8.98
CA GLY A 447 3.85 17.04 9.73
C GLY A 447 5.22 16.71 9.13
N CYS A 448 6.28 17.14 9.81
CA CYS A 448 7.67 17.02 9.34
C CYS A 448 8.04 15.56 9.00
N GLU A 449 7.66 14.62 9.86
CA GLU A 449 8.05 13.21 9.77
C GLU A 449 7.29 12.45 8.66
N ARG A 450 6.28 13.06 8.01
CA ARG A 450 5.63 12.46 6.82
C ARG A 450 6.56 12.46 5.61
N CYS A 451 7.36 13.52 5.45
CA CYS A 451 8.26 13.70 4.31
C CYS A 451 9.71 13.34 4.65
N HIS A 452 10.13 13.59 5.89
CA HIS A 452 11.50 13.32 6.35
C HIS A 452 11.67 11.92 6.96
N GLY A 453 10.56 11.22 7.22
CA GLY A 453 10.54 9.98 7.99
C GLY A 453 10.62 10.24 9.50
N PRO A 454 10.50 9.18 10.33
CA PRO A 454 10.62 9.28 11.77
C PRO A 454 12.01 9.81 12.20
N GLY A 455 12.03 10.76 13.13
CA GLY A 455 13.18 11.59 13.44
C GLY A 455 13.77 11.42 14.84
N ALA A 456 13.36 10.44 15.64
CA ALA A 456 13.91 10.27 16.99
C ALA A 456 15.43 10.02 16.97
N ILE A 457 15.94 9.19 16.04
CA ILE A 457 17.38 8.97 15.89
C ILE A 457 18.07 10.24 15.39
N HIS A 458 17.43 11.03 14.51
CA HIS A 458 17.97 12.32 14.08
C HIS A 458 18.19 13.28 15.25
N VAL A 459 17.19 13.39 16.14
CA VAL A 459 17.29 14.18 17.37
C VAL A 459 18.45 13.68 18.23
N ARG A 460 18.59 12.35 18.42
CA ARG A 460 19.72 11.77 19.15
C ARG A 460 21.07 12.03 18.49
N SER A 461 21.19 11.90 17.17
CA SER A 461 22.41 12.21 16.44
C SER A 461 22.82 13.67 16.67
N ALA A 462 21.88 14.61 16.62
CA ALA A 462 22.16 16.03 16.87
C ALA A 462 22.62 16.28 18.32
N GLU A 463 21.94 15.68 19.31
CA GLU A 463 22.31 15.77 20.73
C GLU A 463 23.70 15.18 21.03
N LEU A 464 24.07 14.11 20.34
CA LEU A 464 25.37 13.44 20.48
C LEU A 464 26.47 14.03 19.59
N HIS A 465 26.16 15.07 18.81
CA HIS A 465 27.06 15.64 17.78
C HIS A 465 27.61 14.59 16.81
N PHE A 466 26.78 13.59 16.47
CA PHE A 466 27.14 12.54 15.54
C PHE A 466 27.14 13.05 14.10
N ALA A 467 28.16 12.70 13.32
CA ALA A 467 28.35 13.24 11.97
C ALA A 467 27.19 12.90 11.02
N ASP A 468 26.71 11.66 11.08
CA ASP A 468 25.55 11.21 10.31
C ASP A 468 24.25 11.56 11.06
N LEU A 469 23.58 12.62 10.58
CA LEU A 469 22.36 13.12 11.21
C LEU A 469 21.14 12.20 11.02
N ALA A 470 21.24 11.09 10.28
CA ALA A 470 20.20 10.06 10.18
C ALA A 470 18.78 10.64 9.97
N ILE A 471 18.58 11.38 8.88
CA ILE A 471 17.26 11.88 8.46
C ILE A 471 17.19 11.98 6.93
N ALA A 472 16.02 11.74 6.34
CA ALA A 472 15.85 11.94 4.91
C ALA A 472 15.92 13.43 4.54
N ARG A 473 16.52 13.74 3.40
CA ARG A 473 16.75 15.08 2.86
C ARG A 473 16.19 15.16 1.43
N PRO A 474 14.85 15.28 1.25
CA PRO A 474 14.22 15.25 -0.07
C PRO A 474 14.79 16.25 -1.08
N SER A 475 15.24 17.43 -0.64
CA SER A 475 15.80 18.46 -1.52
C SER A 475 17.11 18.05 -2.22
N LEU A 476 17.80 17.02 -1.72
CA LEU A 476 19.04 16.51 -2.31
C LEU A 476 18.79 15.31 -3.24
N ALA A 477 17.55 14.83 -3.32
CA ALA A 477 17.23 13.64 -4.08
C ALA A 477 17.00 13.95 -5.57
N PRO A 478 17.20 12.94 -6.45
CA PRO A 478 16.79 13.03 -7.85
C PRO A 478 15.32 13.41 -8.01
N ALA A 479 15.01 14.13 -9.08
CA ALA A 479 13.69 14.73 -9.30
C ALA A 479 12.54 13.71 -9.32
N ASP A 480 12.76 12.55 -9.94
CA ASP A 480 11.81 11.44 -9.99
C ASP A 480 11.48 10.89 -8.59
N ARG A 481 12.50 10.82 -7.72
CA ARG A 481 12.33 10.37 -6.34
C ARG A 481 11.57 11.39 -5.48
N VAL A 482 11.79 12.69 -5.70
CA VAL A 482 10.99 13.74 -5.06
C VAL A 482 9.53 13.70 -5.52
N VAL A 483 9.28 13.52 -6.82
CA VAL A 483 7.92 13.38 -7.35
C VAL A 483 7.25 12.13 -6.80
N ALA A 484 7.97 11.01 -6.67
CA ALA A 484 7.46 9.79 -6.06
C ALA A 484 7.04 10.01 -4.60
N LEU A 485 7.85 10.71 -3.80
CA LEU A 485 7.50 11.08 -2.42
C LEU A 485 6.20 11.89 -2.37
N CYS A 486 6.07 12.92 -3.21
CA CYS A 486 4.84 13.70 -3.29
C CYS A 486 3.64 12.87 -3.76
N ALA A 487 3.88 11.87 -4.62
CA ALA A 487 2.87 10.96 -5.14
C ALA A 487 2.32 9.99 -4.08
N ASP A 488 2.91 9.87 -2.90
CA ASP A 488 2.30 9.11 -1.80
C ASP A 488 0.90 9.63 -1.47
N CYS A 489 0.70 10.96 -1.57
CA CYS A 489 -0.59 11.61 -1.33
C CYS A 489 -1.19 12.21 -2.62
N HIS A 490 -0.38 12.77 -3.51
CA HIS A 490 -0.84 13.43 -4.75
C HIS A 490 -0.95 12.49 -5.96
N ARG A 491 -1.25 11.20 -5.72
CA ARG A 491 -1.43 10.16 -6.75
C ARG A 491 -2.87 10.06 -7.27
N ALA A 492 -2.99 9.49 -8.47
CA ALA A 492 -4.26 8.95 -8.94
C ALA A 492 -4.58 7.61 -8.22
N PRO A 493 -5.88 7.29 -7.98
CA PRO A 493 -6.30 6.05 -7.36
C PRO A 493 -5.77 4.82 -8.09
N ASP A 494 -5.85 4.78 -9.43
CA ASP A 494 -5.42 3.66 -10.27
C ASP A 494 -4.90 4.11 -11.67
N ALA A 495 -4.08 3.25 -12.30
CA ALA A 495 -3.48 3.47 -13.63
C ALA A 495 -4.46 3.24 -14.80
N SER A 496 -5.70 3.73 -14.72
CA SER A 496 -6.66 3.61 -15.81
C SER A 496 -6.31 4.55 -16.98
N SER A 497 -6.21 3.96 -18.16
CA SER A 497 -5.89 4.55 -19.46
C SER A 497 -7.04 5.41 -20.02
N ARG A 498 -7.21 6.61 -19.46
CA ARG A 498 -7.54 7.88 -20.14
C ARG A 498 -7.84 8.92 -19.07
N PRO A 499 -7.13 10.06 -19.06
CA PRO A 499 -7.43 11.12 -18.10
C PRO A 499 -8.81 11.70 -18.45
N ALA A 500 -9.82 11.43 -17.62
CA ALA A 500 -11.00 12.29 -17.57
C ALA A 500 -10.58 13.70 -17.11
N GLU A 501 -11.43 14.70 -17.30
CA GLU A 501 -11.15 16.09 -16.91
C GLU A 501 -10.73 16.23 -15.44
N GLY A 502 -11.36 15.46 -14.54
CA GLY A 502 -11.01 15.41 -13.11
C GLY A 502 -9.64 14.82 -12.78
N PHE A 503 -8.91 14.25 -13.74
CA PHE A 503 -7.55 13.74 -13.51
C PHE A 503 -6.55 14.86 -13.16
N ILE A 504 -6.85 16.11 -13.54
CA ILE A 504 -6.05 17.30 -13.22
C ILE A 504 -5.82 17.49 -11.71
N ARG A 505 -6.68 16.93 -10.85
CA ARG A 505 -6.54 17.00 -9.39
C ARG A 505 -5.32 16.26 -8.85
N PHE A 506 -4.68 15.40 -9.66
CA PHE A 506 -3.53 14.60 -9.29
C PHE A 506 -2.24 15.19 -9.89
N GLN A 507 -1.54 16.00 -9.11
CA GLN A 507 -0.41 16.83 -9.58
C GLN A 507 0.82 16.00 -9.96
N ALA A 508 1.15 14.96 -9.18
CA ALA A 508 2.32 14.13 -9.47
C ALA A 508 2.20 13.37 -10.80
N PRO A 509 1.12 12.61 -11.09
CA PRO A 509 1.00 11.89 -12.36
C PRO A 509 0.73 12.79 -13.58
N THR A 510 0.38 14.06 -13.39
CA THR A 510 0.22 15.04 -14.49
C THR A 510 1.53 15.76 -14.79
N LEU A 511 2.32 16.13 -13.79
CA LEU A 511 3.63 16.77 -13.95
C LEU A 511 4.58 15.93 -14.82
N VAL A 512 4.66 14.62 -14.56
CA VAL A 512 5.57 13.71 -15.27
C VAL A 512 5.28 13.57 -16.77
N ARG A 513 4.09 14.01 -17.23
CA ARG A 513 3.74 14.04 -18.66
C ARG A 513 4.31 15.26 -19.39
N SER A 514 4.77 16.27 -18.64
CA SER A 514 5.29 17.51 -19.19
C SER A 514 6.63 17.28 -19.88
N ARG A 515 6.78 17.85 -21.08
CA ARG A 515 8.05 17.76 -21.84
C ARG A 515 9.21 18.38 -21.05
N CYS A 516 8.98 19.48 -20.33
CA CYS A 516 10.01 20.12 -19.49
C CYS A 516 10.49 19.23 -18.33
N TYR A 517 9.60 18.42 -17.73
CA TYR A 517 9.99 17.42 -16.73
C TYR A 517 10.89 16.35 -17.38
N ALA A 518 10.42 15.73 -18.45
CA ALA A 518 11.12 14.63 -19.12
C ALA A 518 12.47 15.06 -19.72
N GLU A 519 12.58 16.28 -20.22
CA GLU A 519 13.81 16.75 -20.87
C GLU A 519 14.80 17.47 -19.95
N SER A 520 14.35 18.07 -18.83
CA SER A 520 15.27 18.73 -17.89
C SER A 520 16.02 17.75 -17.00
N GLY A 521 15.38 16.64 -16.62
CA GLY A 521 15.91 15.67 -15.65
C GLY A 521 16.07 16.19 -14.22
N THR A 522 15.81 17.48 -13.96
CA THR A 522 16.04 18.15 -12.67
C THR A 522 14.78 18.78 -12.08
N MET A 523 13.71 18.96 -12.86
CA MET A 523 12.46 19.54 -12.39
C MET A 523 11.65 18.57 -11.52
N SER A 524 11.24 19.01 -10.34
CA SER A 524 10.37 18.28 -9.41
C SER A 524 9.29 19.20 -8.83
N CYS A 525 8.44 18.69 -7.93
CA CYS A 525 7.44 19.51 -7.24
C CYS A 525 8.06 20.70 -6.50
N VAL A 526 9.21 20.48 -5.84
CA VAL A 526 9.89 21.51 -5.04
C VAL A 526 10.65 22.55 -5.88
N THR A 527 10.73 22.36 -7.19
CA THR A 527 11.23 23.39 -8.11
C THR A 527 10.29 24.61 -8.11
N CYS A 528 8.99 24.39 -7.93
CA CYS A 528 7.96 25.43 -8.06
C CYS A 528 7.41 25.95 -6.73
N HIS A 529 7.39 25.13 -5.67
CA HIS A 529 6.92 25.57 -4.36
C HIS A 529 7.67 24.89 -3.21
N ASP A 530 7.80 25.62 -2.10
CA ASP A 530 8.34 25.07 -0.85
C ASP A 530 7.21 24.34 -0.09
N PRO A 531 7.34 23.04 0.20
CA PRO A 531 6.29 22.27 0.88
C PRO A 531 6.09 22.67 2.35
N HIS A 532 6.99 23.49 2.93
CA HIS A 532 6.86 24.04 4.28
C HIS A 532 6.00 25.30 4.36
N ARG A 533 5.34 25.72 3.27
CA ARG A 533 4.47 26.88 3.25
C ARG A 533 3.38 26.73 2.18
N ASP A 534 2.40 27.62 2.21
CA ASP A 534 1.42 27.70 1.14
C ASP A 534 2.09 28.10 -0.19
N ALA A 535 1.73 27.39 -1.26
CA ALA A 535 2.17 27.72 -2.60
C ALA A 535 1.74 29.15 -3.00
N SER A 536 2.62 29.87 -3.71
CA SER A 536 2.33 31.23 -4.15
C SER A 536 1.09 31.28 -5.05
N ARG A 537 0.37 32.40 -5.00
CA ARG A 537 -0.74 32.68 -5.91
C ARG A 537 -0.35 33.62 -7.05
N LYS A 538 0.89 34.13 -7.07
CA LYS A 538 1.37 35.10 -8.04
C LYS A 538 1.95 34.38 -9.26
N ALA A 539 1.42 34.67 -10.44
CA ALA A 539 1.91 34.07 -11.69
C ALA A 539 3.39 34.37 -11.93
N SER A 540 3.85 35.58 -11.58
CA SER A 540 5.24 36.03 -11.74
C SER A 540 6.27 35.11 -11.08
N ASP A 541 5.93 34.50 -9.94
CA ASP A 541 6.86 33.65 -9.20
C ASP A 541 7.15 32.35 -9.97
N TYR A 542 6.14 31.83 -10.66
CA TYR A 542 6.26 30.64 -11.51
C TYR A 542 6.83 30.97 -12.89
N GLU A 543 6.44 32.09 -13.49
CA GLU A 543 6.98 32.55 -14.77
C GLU A 543 8.49 32.75 -14.69
N ALA A 544 8.98 33.32 -13.58
CA ALA A 544 10.42 33.44 -13.34
C ALA A 544 11.16 32.09 -13.35
N ILE A 545 10.50 30.97 -13.05
CA ILE A 545 11.07 29.63 -13.14
C ILE A 545 11.09 29.17 -14.60
N CYS A 546 9.99 29.34 -15.33
CA CYS A 546 9.91 29.00 -16.76
C CYS A 546 10.98 29.73 -17.58
N LEU A 547 11.19 31.02 -17.29
CA LEU A 547 12.14 31.88 -18.01
C LEU A 547 13.61 31.51 -17.78
N ARG A 548 13.93 30.63 -16.81
CA ARG A 548 15.30 30.09 -16.64
C ARG A 548 15.71 29.18 -17.79
N CYS A 549 14.74 28.50 -18.42
CA CYS A 549 14.97 27.62 -19.57
C CYS A 549 14.39 28.17 -20.87
N HIS A 550 13.36 29.02 -20.79
CA HIS A 550 12.72 29.70 -21.92
C HIS A 550 13.01 31.21 -21.87
N PRO A 551 14.25 31.65 -22.12
CA PRO A 551 14.58 33.08 -22.06
C PRO A 551 13.71 33.84 -23.06
N GLY A 552 13.12 34.95 -22.62
CA GLY A 552 12.48 35.90 -23.52
C GLY A 552 13.50 36.47 -24.51
N SER A 553 13.05 37.14 -25.56
CA SER A 553 13.88 37.68 -26.65
C SER A 553 14.88 38.79 -26.24
N GLN A 554 15.23 38.92 -24.96
CA GLN A 554 16.26 39.83 -24.46
C GLN A 554 17.30 39.07 -23.62
N PRO A 555 18.60 39.23 -23.90
CA PRO A 555 19.65 38.70 -23.05
C PRO A 555 19.63 39.48 -21.73
N ARG A 556 19.32 38.81 -20.61
CA ARG A 556 19.58 39.38 -19.28
C ARG A 556 20.98 38.98 -18.86
N GLU A 557 21.79 39.99 -18.54
CA GLU A 557 23.04 39.83 -17.81
C GLU A 557 22.81 38.96 -16.57
N ALA A 558 23.79 38.08 -16.33
CA ALA A 558 23.72 36.91 -15.48
C ALA A 558 23.14 37.17 -14.08
N ALA A 559 22.05 36.47 -13.75
CA ALA A 559 21.72 36.16 -12.35
C ALA A 559 22.52 34.92 -11.91
N PRO A 560 22.97 34.84 -10.65
CA PRO A 560 23.86 33.78 -10.19
C PRO A 560 23.20 32.41 -10.29
N ALA A 561 23.83 31.54 -11.07
CA ALA A 561 23.47 30.14 -11.25
C ALA A 561 23.60 29.40 -9.91
N THR A 562 22.47 29.00 -9.32
CA THR A 562 22.45 28.07 -8.16
C THR A 562 21.75 26.75 -8.49
N VAL A 563 21.54 26.46 -9.78
CA VAL A 563 21.12 25.13 -10.22
C VAL A 563 22.18 24.62 -11.19
N ALA A 564 22.95 23.62 -10.75
CA ALA A 564 23.94 22.95 -11.60
C ALA A 564 23.21 22.29 -12.77
N THR A 565 23.40 22.83 -13.97
CA THR A 565 23.03 22.14 -15.22
C THR A 565 24.03 21.00 -15.43
N PRO A 566 23.60 19.76 -15.71
CA PRO A 566 24.52 18.69 -16.08
C PRO A 566 25.38 19.09 -17.29
N PRO A 567 26.67 18.69 -17.37
CA PRO A 567 27.49 19.00 -18.54
C PRO A 567 26.91 18.32 -19.79
N GLY A 568 26.75 19.07 -20.89
CA GLY A 568 26.50 18.49 -22.22
C GLY A 568 25.12 18.71 -22.86
N ARG A 569 24.21 19.51 -22.27
CA ARG A 569 22.96 19.94 -22.94
C ARG A 569 22.62 21.40 -22.66
N GLU A 570 23.32 22.32 -23.32
CA GLU A 570 22.85 23.71 -23.49
C GLU A 570 21.68 23.71 -24.49
N ARG A 571 20.51 23.22 -24.06
CA ARG A 571 19.28 23.35 -24.83
C ARG A 571 18.67 24.71 -24.50
N THR A 572 18.96 25.72 -25.34
CA THR A 572 18.17 26.94 -25.35
C THR A 572 16.81 26.60 -25.96
N TRP A 573 15.75 26.71 -25.16
CA TRP A 573 14.40 26.50 -25.64
C TRP A 573 13.93 27.76 -26.35
N ALA A 574 13.27 27.59 -27.50
CA ALA A 574 12.75 28.71 -28.27
C ALA A 574 11.84 29.59 -27.38
N PRO A 575 11.95 30.93 -27.49
CA PRO A 575 11.07 31.84 -26.79
C PRO A 575 9.62 31.59 -27.23
N CYS A 576 8.68 31.85 -26.32
CA CYS A 576 7.26 31.71 -26.61
C CYS A 576 6.85 32.66 -27.76
N PRO A 577 6.21 32.15 -28.83
CA PRO A 577 5.92 32.93 -30.03
C PRO A 577 4.84 34.00 -29.80
N THR A 578 4.03 33.88 -28.74
CA THR A 578 2.92 34.81 -28.47
C THR A 578 3.22 35.77 -27.32
N ARG A 579 3.99 35.34 -26.30
CA ARG A 579 4.30 36.14 -25.11
C ARG A 579 5.67 35.76 -24.55
N ALA A 580 6.67 36.64 -24.74
CA ALA A 580 8.06 36.31 -24.42
C ALA A 580 8.39 36.21 -22.92
N THR A 581 7.64 36.90 -22.03
CA THR A 581 8.06 37.06 -20.62
C THR A 581 6.94 36.97 -19.58
N ARG A 582 5.67 36.90 -19.97
CA ARG A 582 4.52 36.91 -19.05
C ARG A 582 3.29 36.22 -19.63
N GLY A 583 2.34 35.87 -18.78
CA GLY A 583 1.10 35.17 -19.15
C GLY A 583 1.36 33.75 -19.65
N CYS A 584 2.42 33.09 -19.13
CA CYS A 584 2.78 31.73 -19.54
C CYS A 584 1.76 30.73 -19.01
N LEU A 585 1.31 30.92 -17.77
CA LEU A 585 0.41 30.00 -17.09
C LEU A 585 -0.97 29.94 -17.75
N ASP A 586 -1.43 31.02 -18.39
CA ASP A 586 -2.73 31.09 -19.08
C ASP A 586 -2.92 29.98 -20.11
N CYS A 587 -1.85 29.62 -20.84
CA CYS A 587 -1.89 28.56 -21.85
C CYS A 587 -1.20 27.28 -21.38
N HIS A 588 -0.14 27.38 -20.58
CA HIS A 588 0.71 26.24 -20.23
C HIS A 588 0.30 25.52 -18.94
N MET A 589 -0.33 26.22 -18.01
CA MET A 589 -0.77 25.70 -16.70
C MET A 589 -2.10 26.35 -16.28
N PRO A 590 -3.14 26.31 -17.14
CA PRO A 590 -4.38 27.03 -16.87
C PRO A 590 -5.04 26.53 -15.58
N ARG A 591 -5.75 27.44 -14.90
CA ARG A 591 -6.66 27.07 -13.82
C ARG A 591 -7.96 26.58 -14.42
N ILE A 592 -8.33 25.34 -14.11
CA ILE A 592 -9.55 24.71 -14.56
C ILE A 592 -10.53 24.67 -13.40
N ALA A 593 -11.64 25.39 -13.55
CA ALA A 593 -12.75 25.36 -12.61
C ALA A 593 -13.61 24.11 -12.85
N GLU A 594 -14.24 23.60 -11.79
CA GLU A 594 -15.23 22.52 -11.86
C GLU A 594 -14.73 21.17 -12.42
N ALA A 595 -13.41 20.99 -12.62
CA ALA A 595 -12.82 19.69 -12.98
C ALA A 595 -13.14 18.61 -11.92
N VAL A 596 -13.26 19.04 -10.66
CA VAL A 596 -14.08 18.38 -9.65
C VAL A 596 -15.10 19.41 -9.19
N PRO A 597 -16.37 19.03 -8.94
CA PRO A 597 -17.39 19.98 -8.55
C PRO A 597 -16.94 20.89 -7.39
N ARG A 598 -17.11 22.21 -7.56
CA ARG A 598 -16.82 23.28 -6.58
C ARG A 598 -15.34 23.55 -6.29
N THR A 599 -14.45 23.03 -7.12
CA THR A 599 -13.00 23.16 -6.95
C THR A 599 -12.35 23.85 -8.13
N VAL A 600 -11.12 24.34 -7.93
CA VAL A 600 -10.33 24.95 -9.01
C VAL A 600 -8.91 24.40 -8.94
N PHE A 601 -8.48 23.73 -10.00
CA PHE A 601 -7.15 23.12 -10.06
C PHE A 601 -6.29 23.78 -11.14
N THR A 602 -5.01 24.00 -10.83
CA THR A 602 -4.00 24.34 -11.83
C THR A 602 -3.59 23.08 -12.60
N ASP A 603 -3.54 23.13 -13.93
CA ASP A 603 -3.00 22.01 -14.73
C ASP A 603 -1.50 21.90 -14.53
N HIS A 604 -1.05 20.79 -13.94
CA HIS A 604 0.37 20.49 -13.75
C HIS A 604 0.96 19.72 -14.95
N HIS A 605 0.15 19.35 -15.94
CA HIS A 605 0.66 18.85 -17.23
C HIS A 605 1.00 20.05 -18.14
N ILE A 606 2.23 20.52 -18.00
CA ILE A 606 2.74 21.76 -18.62
C ILE A 606 2.83 21.59 -20.14
N ARG A 607 1.87 22.17 -20.85
CA ARG A 607 1.75 22.18 -22.32
C ARG A 607 0.78 23.27 -22.74
N VAL A 608 0.85 23.72 -23.99
CA VAL A 608 -0.22 24.56 -24.55
C VAL A 608 -1.52 23.74 -24.59
N ARG A 609 -2.47 24.03 -23.69
CA ARG A 609 -3.82 23.43 -23.71
C ARG A 609 -4.58 24.04 -24.88
N ARG A 610 -4.98 23.21 -25.85
CA ARG A 610 -5.74 23.65 -27.05
C ARG A 610 -7.25 23.53 -26.88
N ASP A 611 -7.67 22.87 -25.80
CA ASP A 611 -9.07 22.68 -25.45
C ASP A 611 -9.46 23.84 -24.55
N GLU A 612 -10.32 24.72 -25.07
CA GLU A 612 -10.88 25.95 -24.46
C GLU A 612 -10.03 27.22 -24.64
N GLY A 613 -10.21 27.87 -25.79
CA GLY A 613 -10.08 29.32 -25.86
C GLY A 613 -11.08 30.00 -24.91
N PRO A 614 -10.86 31.26 -24.53
CA PRO A 614 -11.75 31.96 -23.60
C PRO A 614 -13.19 31.98 -24.14
N ARG A 615 -14.15 31.57 -23.31
CA ARG A 615 -15.57 31.91 -23.52
C ARG A 615 -15.84 33.32 -23.00
#